data_AF-A0A4Q2YM40-F1
#
_entry.id   AF-A0A4Q2YM40-F1
#
_cell.length_a   1.000
_cell.length_b   1.000
_cell.length_c   1.000
_cell.angle_alpha   90.00
_cell.angle_beta   90.00
_cell.angle_gamma   90.00
#
_symmetry.space_group_name_H-M   'P 1'
#
loop_
_entity.id
_entity.type
_entity.pdbx_description
1 polymer ?
#
loop_
_entity_poly.entity_id
_entity_poly.type
_entity_poly.pdbx_seq_one_letter_code
_entity_poly.pdbx_strand_id
1 'polypeptide(L)'
;MVGEFLREAADSDVAVAMVERDTLLARYPESRRTWLKFRGGWWSGANMFRLRGRRVLPLLDFWGRIERDRKKGLKIVAAFGPWLLVGALLRLFTIQQGVARAGLRFGLKAKVVPMSEPEACIDADKPVDIELIEAIFAARRQDAIGQPL
;
A
#
# COMPACT_ATOMS: atom_id res chain seq x y z
N MET A 1 -4.57 4.25 13.18
CA MET A 1 -4.42 3.96 11.73
C MET A 1 -4.67 5.17 10.82
N VAL A 2 -5.93 5.61 10.61
CA VAL A 2 -6.23 6.70 9.64
C VAL A 2 -5.53 8.02 9.98
N GLY A 3 -5.48 8.39 11.26
CA GLY A 3 -4.78 9.60 11.71
C GLY A 3 -3.27 9.58 11.41
N GLU A 4 -2.62 8.44 11.59
CA GLU A 4 -1.21 8.23 11.20
C GLU A 4 -1.06 8.42 9.69
N PHE A 5 -1.91 7.76 8.89
CA PHE A 5 -1.86 7.87 7.43
C PHE A 5 -2.01 9.31 6.96
N LEU A 6 -3.00 10.05 7.47
CA LEU A 6 -3.24 11.45 7.07
C LEU A 6 -2.09 12.38 7.46
N ARG A 7 -1.51 12.18 8.66
CA ARG A 7 -0.37 12.97 9.15
C ARG A 7 0.86 12.73 8.28
N GLU A 8 1.20 11.47 8.02
CA GLU A 8 2.34 11.10 7.19
C GLU A 8 2.12 11.44 5.71
N ALA A 9 0.90 11.49 5.23
CA ALA A 9 0.57 11.83 3.84
C ALA A 9 0.43 13.34 3.58
N ALA A 10 0.52 14.19 4.61
CA ALA A 10 0.14 15.60 4.53
C ALA A 10 0.86 16.37 3.40
N ASP A 11 2.15 16.07 3.20
CA ASP A 11 3.06 16.78 2.32
C ASP A 11 3.11 16.25 0.87
N SER A 12 2.26 15.29 0.51
CA SER A 12 2.20 14.67 -0.82
C SER A 12 0.99 15.12 -1.64
N ASP A 13 1.07 14.95 -2.96
CA ASP A 13 -0.10 15.03 -3.84
C ASP A 13 -0.82 13.68 -3.90
N VAL A 14 -0.04 12.60 -3.87
CA VAL A 14 -0.53 11.22 -3.82
C VAL A 14 0.16 10.50 -2.67
N ALA A 15 -0.58 9.81 -1.82
CA ALA A 15 0.00 8.86 -0.87
C ALA A 15 -0.66 7.50 -0.99
N VAL A 16 0.13 6.45 -0.83
CA VAL A 16 -0.33 5.06 -0.77
C VAL A 16 0.13 4.45 0.54
N ALA A 17 -0.79 3.91 1.33
CA ALA A 17 -0.47 3.21 2.55
C ALA A 17 0.03 1.80 2.23
N MET A 18 1.12 1.40 2.88
CA MET A 18 1.74 0.09 2.69
C MET A 18 2.16 -0.47 4.05
N VAL A 19 2.09 -1.79 4.21
CA VAL A 19 2.63 -2.52 5.37
C VAL A 19 3.84 -3.32 4.92
N GLU A 20 4.92 -3.25 5.70
CA GLU A 20 6.13 -4.03 5.49
C GLU A 20 5.96 -5.44 6.08
N ARG A 21 6.58 -6.44 5.45
CA ARG A 21 6.43 -7.86 5.81
C ARG A 21 6.80 -8.14 7.25
N ASP A 22 7.92 -7.64 7.73
CA ASP A 22 8.40 -7.91 9.07
C ASP A 22 7.50 -7.23 10.10
N THR A 23 6.92 -6.05 9.79
CA THR A 23 5.86 -5.43 10.60
C THR A 23 4.63 -6.33 10.72
N LEU A 24 4.19 -6.96 9.63
CA LEU A 24 3.05 -7.90 9.64
C LEU A 24 3.38 -9.16 10.43
N LEU A 25 4.50 -9.82 10.10
CA LEU A 25 4.86 -11.12 10.66
C LEU A 25 5.28 -11.05 12.12
N ALA A 26 5.72 -9.89 12.62
CA ALA A 26 5.98 -9.68 14.04
C ALA A 26 4.72 -9.86 14.91
N ARG A 27 3.53 -9.57 14.35
CA ARG A 27 2.24 -9.71 15.06
C ARG A 27 1.42 -10.90 14.58
N TYR A 28 1.52 -11.24 13.30
CA TYR A 28 0.75 -12.30 12.65
C TYR A 28 1.69 -13.23 11.86
N PRO A 29 2.50 -14.06 12.54
CA PRO A 29 3.50 -14.90 11.89
C PRO A 29 2.93 -15.91 10.89
N GLU A 30 1.67 -16.32 11.08
CA GLU A 30 0.96 -17.25 10.19
C GLU A 30 0.36 -16.60 8.94
N SER A 31 0.39 -15.26 8.84
CA SER A 31 -0.22 -14.53 7.73
C SER A 31 0.48 -14.82 6.41
N ARG A 32 -0.30 -15.28 5.42
CA ARG A 32 0.18 -15.59 4.06
C ARG A 32 -0.36 -14.56 3.07
N ARG A 33 0.53 -13.69 2.58
CA ARG A 33 0.19 -12.64 1.59
C ARG A 33 1.13 -12.64 0.40
N THR A 34 0.65 -12.07 -0.70
CA THR A 34 1.48 -11.76 -1.87
C THR A 34 2.27 -10.49 -1.60
N TRP A 35 3.58 -10.56 -1.77
CA TRP A 35 4.49 -9.46 -1.46
C TRP A 35 4.99 -8.76 -2.72
N LEU A 36 4.91 -7.43 -2.73
CA LEU A 36 5.67 -6.60 -3.65
C LEU A 36 7.11 -6.51 -3.15
N LYS A 37 8.03 -7.16 -3.86
CA LYS A 37 9.44 -7.29 -3.45
C LYS A 37 10.25 -6.14 -4.03
N PHE A 38 10.79 -5.29 -3.16
CA PHE A 38 11.67 -4.18 -3.53
C PHE A 38 13.02 -4.31 -2.81
N ARG A 39 13.96 -3.41 -3.13
CA ARG A 39 15.17 -3.27 -2.33
C ARG A 39 14.79 -2.83 -0.92
N GLY A 40 15.31 -3.53 0.09
CA GLY A 40 15.14 -3.16 1.49
C GLY A 40 13.74 -3.38 2.08
N GLY A 41 12.93 -4.28 1.50
CA GLY A 41 11.68 -4.69 2.15
C GLY A 41 10.67 -5.33 1.21
N TRP A 42 9.74 -6.06 1.79
CA TRP A 42 8.64 -6.71 1.09
C TRP A 42 7.34 -6.10 1.57
N TRP A 43 6.49 -5.66 0.64
CA TRP A 43 5.40 -4.75 0.97
C TRP A 43 4.05 -5.27 0.50
N SER A 44 3.01 -5.03 1.30
CA SER A 44 1.61 -5.24 0.93
C SER A 44 0.83 -3.92 0.99
N GLY A 45 -0.14 -3.75 0.11
CA GLY A 45 -1.01 -2.57 0.09
C GLY A 45 -1.94 -2.55 1.29
N ALA A 46 -2.25 -1.37 1.80
CA ALA A 46 -3.16 -1.17 2.93
C ALA A 46 -4.48 -0.47 2.53
N ASN A 47 -4.86 -0.56 1.25
CA ASN A 47 -6.10 -0.04 0.67
C ASN A 47 -6.46 1.43 0.99
N MET A 48 -5.52 2.23 1.50
CA MET A 48 -5.69 3.65 1.77
C MET A 48 -4.86 4.48 0.79
N PHE A 49 -5.55 5.42 0.14
CA PHE A 49 -4.98 6.31 -0.86
C PHE A 49 -5.37 7.74 -0.52
N ARG A 50 -4.41 8.66 -0.60
CA ARG A 50 -4.68 10.10 -0.49
C ARG A 50 -4.40 10.75 -1.81
N LEU A 51 -5.33 11.58 -2.27
CA LEU A 51 -5.25 12.32 -3.52
C LEU A 51 -5.56 13.78 -3.21
N ARG A 52 -4.58 14.67 -3.37
CA ARG A 52 -4.70 16.08 -2.97
C ARG A 52 -4.72 17.01 -4.18
N GLY A 53 -5.79 17.78 -4.28
CA GLY A 53 -5.94 18.87 -5.23
C GLY A 53 -6.17 18.41 -6.68
N ARG A 54 -6.43 19.36 -7.57
CA ARG A 54 -6.82 19.06 -8.98
C ARG A 54 -5.67 18.52 -9.83
N ARG A 55 -4.42 18.66 -9.38
CA ARG A 55 -3.22 18.14 -10.05
C ARG A 55 -3.26 16.62 -10.22
N VAL A 56 -3.98 15.89 -9.38
CA VAL A 56 -4.07 14.41 -9.44
C VAL A 56 -5.04 13.89 -10.51
N LEU A 57 -5.89 14.75 -11.08
CA LEU A 57 -6.92 14.33 -12.05
C LEU A 57 -6.34 13.62 -13.28
N PRO A 58 -5.23 14.08 -13.91
CA PRO A 58 -4.64 13.36 -15.04
C PRO A 58 -4.18 11.94 -14.68
N LEU A 59 -3.70 11.73 -13.45
CA LEU A 59 -3.34 10.40 -12.94
C LEU A 59 -4.58 9.52 -12.79
N LEU A 60 -5.68 10.06 -12.26
CA LEU A 60 -6.95 9.34 -12.12
C LEU A 60 -7.56 8.97 -13.47
N ASP A 61 -7.59 9.91 -14.41
CA ASP A 61 -8.07 9.65 -15.77
C ASP A 61 -7.22 8.57 -16.46
N PHE A 62 -5.91 8.63 -16.24
CA PHE A 62 -4.97 7.63 -16.72
C PHE A 62 -5.24 6.25 -16.10
N TRP A 63 -5.40 6.18 -14.77
CA TRP A 63 -5.71 4.94 -14.07
C TRP A 63 -7.02 4.32 -14.53
N GLY A 64 -8.07 5.14 -14.67
CA GLY A 64 -9.36 4.67 -15.18
C GLY A 64 -9.28 4.12 -16.61
N ARG A 65 -8.38 4.63 -17.46
CA ARG A 65 -8.10 4.04 -18.79
C ARG A 65 -7.42 2.68 -18.68
N ILE A 66 -6.45 2.51 -17.78
CA ILE A 66 -5.81 1.21 -17.54
C ILE A 66 -6.83 0.18 -17.08
N GLU A 67 -7.65 0.54 -16.08
CA GLU A 67 -8.56 -0.39 -15.43
C GLU A 67 -9.60 -0.95 -16.41
N ARG A 68 -10.10 -0.10 -17.32
CA ARG A 68 -10.98 -0.53 -18.42
C ARG A 68 -10.28 -1.47 -19.42
N ASP A 69 -8.98 -1.30 -19.63
CA ASP A 69 -8.15 -2.06 -20.56
C ASP A 69 -7.34 -3.19 -19.86
N ARG A 70 -7.85 -3.76 -18.77
CA ARG A 70 -7.20 -4.80 -17.94
C ARG A 70 -6.61 -6.01 -18.68
N LYS A 71 -6.99 -6.24 -19.94
CA LYS A 71 -6.45 -7.29 -20.83
C LYS A 71 -5.12 -6.90 -21.52
N LYS A 72 -4.63 -5.67 -21.37
CA LYS A 72 -3.43 -5.15 -22.07
C LYS A 72 -2.36 -4.67 -21.09
N GLY A 73 -1.73 -5.60 -20.37
CA GLY A 73 -0.64 -5.32 -19.40
C GLY A 73 0.50 -4.45 -19.95
N LEU A 74 0.76 -4.48 -21.26
CA LEU A 74 1.72 -3.62 -21.96
C LEU A 74 1.44 -2.11 -21.78
N LYS A 75 0.18 -1.69 -21.57
CA LYS A 75 -0.17 -0.28 -21.34
C LYS A 75 0.32 0.24 -19.99
N ILE A 76 0.38 -0.62 -18.98
CA ILE A 76 0.94 -0.29 -17.66
C ILE A 76 2.45 -0.06 -17.82
N VAL A 77 3.14 -0.94 -18.55
CA VAL A 77 4.58 -0.84 -18.82
C VAL A 77 4.94 0.44 -19.56
N ALA A 78 4.18 0.79 -20.61
CA ALA A 78 4.42 1.98 -21.40
C ALA A 78 4.26 3.28 -20.60
N ALA A 79 3.33 3.30 -19.63
CA ALA A 79 3.00 4.53 -18.92
C ALA A 79 3.95 4.89 -17.80
N PHE A 80 4.35 3.91 -16.99
CA PHE A 80 5.32 4.11 -15.92
C PHE A 80 6.77 4.02 -16.40
N GLY A 81 6.96 3.57 -17.65
CA GLY A 81 8.24 3.42 -18.31
C GLY A 81 8.84 2.03 -18.07
N PRO A 82 9.40 1.38 -19.11
CA PRO A 82 9.97 0.04 -19.01
C PRO A 82 11.07 -0.04 -17.94
N TRP A 83 11.84 1.04 -17.75
CA TRP A 83 12.88 1.11 -16.72
C TRP A 83 12.37 1.00 -15.29
N LEU A 84 11.19 1.55 -14.99
CA LEU A 84 10.62 1.44 -13.65
C LEU A 84 10.20 -0.01 -13.39
N LEU A 85 9.56 -0.66 -14.36
CA LEU A 85 9.14 -2.05 -14.23
C LEU A 85 10.36 -3.00 -14.13
N VAL A 86 11.32 -2.86 -15.04
CA VAL A 86 12.56 -3.66 -15.03
C VAL A 86 13.32 -3.43 -13.73
N GLY A 87 13.45 -2.18 -13.28
CA GLY A 87 14.12 -1.88 -12.02
C GLY A 87 13.36 -2.41 -10.80
N ALA A 88 12.03 -2.48 -10.82
CA ALA A 88 11.23 -3.12 -9.76
C ALA A 88 11.44 -4.64 -9.76
N LEU A 89 11.38 -5.29 -10.94
CA LEU A 89 11.60 -6.73 -11.11
C LEU A 89 13.01 -7.14 -10.66
N LEU A 90 14.02 -6.35 -11.03
CA LEU A 90 15.41 -6.52 -10.64
C LEU A 90 15.70 -5.98 -9.22
N ARG A 91 14.70 -5.41 -8.53
CA ARG A 91 14.80 -4.88 -7.16
C ARG A 91 15.94 -3.85 -6.98
N LEU A 92 16.12 -2.98 -7.96
CA LEU A 92 17.20 -1.98 -7.95
C LEU A 92 16.91 -0.80 -7.02
N PHE A 93 15.66 -0.59 -6.65
CA PHE A 93 15.23 0.55 -5.83
C PHE A 93 14.23 0.13 -4.74
N THR A 94 14.08 0.98 -3.73
CA THR A 94 13.09 0.79 -2.66
C THR A 94 11.69 1.16 -3.14
N ILE A 95 10.63 0.67 -2.48
CA ILE A 95 9.26 1.01 -2.88
C ILE A 95 9.00 2.52 -2.85
N GLN A 96 9.59 3.23 -1.89
CA GLN A 96 9.51 4.69 -1.75
C GLN A 96 10.09 5.39 -2.99
N GLN A 97 11.26 4.93 -3.45
CA GLN A 97 11.89 5.44 -4.66
C GLN A 97 11.05 5.13 -5.90
N GLY A 98 10.47 3.93 -5.98
CA GLY A 98 9.60 3.51 -7.08
C GLY A 98 8.36 4.38 -7.21
N VAL A 99 7.63 4.57 -6.10
CA VAL A 99 6.43 5.42 -6.06
C VAL A 99 6.75 6.88 -6.33
N ALA A 100 7.83 7.42 -5.77
CA ALA A 100 8.26 8.79 -6.06
C ALA A 100 8.54 8.99 -7.57
N ARG A 101 9.28 8.07 -8.20
CA ARG A 101 9.55 8.09 -9.65
C ARG A 101 8.28 7.97 -10.48
N ALA A 102 7.34 7.10 -10.08
CA ALA A 102 6.04 6.99 -10.74
C ALA A 102 5.26 8.31 -10.68
N GLY A 103 5.26 8.98 -9.52
CA GLY A 103 4.62 10.30 -9.35
C GLY A 103 5.21 11.37 -10.27
N LEU A 104 6.55 11.42 -10.37
CA LEU A 104 7.26 12.40 -11.21
C LEU A 104 6.84 12.31 -12.69
N ARG A 105 6.46 11.13 -13.19
CA ARG A 105 5.97 10.95 -14.57
C ARG A 105 4.70 11.75 -14.87
N PHE A 106 3.93 12.07 -13.83
CA PHE A 106 2.71 12.89 -13.86
C PHE A 106 2.91 14.27 -13.23
N GLY A 107 4.14 14.67 -12.89
CA GLY A 107 4.43 15.92 -12.19
C GLY A 107 3.94 15.97 -10.73
N LEU A 108 3.72 14.80 -10.11
CA LEU A 108 3.14 14.65 -8.78
C LEU A 108 4.19 14.24 -7.74
N LYS A 109 4.07 14.78 -6.52
CA LYS A 109 4.79 14.27 -5.35
C LYS A 109 4.03 13.07 -4.79
N ALA A 110 4.43 11.86 -5.21
CA ALA A 110 3.87 10.61 -4.71
C ALA A 110 4.72 10.04 -3.55
N LYS A 111 4.06 9.52 -2.51
CA LYS A 111 4.69 9.02 -1.28
C LYS A 111 4.12 7.65 -0.88
N VAL A 112 4.98 6.77 -0.39
CA VAL A 112 4.58 5.58 0.37
C VAL A 112 4.50 5.97 1.83
N VAL A 113 3.39 5.64 2.49
CA VAL A 113 3.26 5.73 3.95
C VAL A 113 3.41 4.33 4.52
N PRO A 114 4.54 4.00 5.16
CA PRO A 114 4.69 2.74 5.88
C PRO A 114 3.82 2.79 7.14
N MET A 115 2.83 1.90 7.22
CA MET A 115 1.90 1.85 8.36
C MET A 115 2.53 1.11 9.53
N SER A 116 2.43 1.69 10.74
CA SER A 116 2.84 1.05 11.99
C SER A 116 1.90 -0.08 12.43
N GLU A 117 0.61 0.04 12.11
CA GLU A 117 -0.41 -0.97 12.37
C GLU A 117 -0.50 -1.96 11.20
N PRO A 118 -0.04 -3.21 11.35
CA PRO A 118 -0.07 -4.21 10.30
C PRO A 118 -1.49 -4.61 9.86
N GLU A 119 -2.49 -4.43 10.74
CA GLU A 119 -3.90 -4.65 10.43
C GLU A 119 -4.38 -3.79 9.25
N ALA A 120 -3.68 -2.70 8.93
CA ALA A 120 -4.00 -1.84 7.80
C ALA A 120 -3.97 -2.58 6.45
N CYS A 121 -3.20 -3.66 6.32
CA CYS A 121 -3.16 -4.47 5.11
C CYS A 121 -3.95 -5.77 5.21
N ILE A 122 -4.84 -5.92 6.20
CA ILE A 122 -5.71 -7.10 6.36
C ILE A 122 -7.12 -6.74 5.86
N ASP A 123 -7.55 -7.44 4.83
CA ASP A 123 -8.84 -7.33 4.15
C ASP A 123 -9.53 -8.69 4.05
N ALA A 124 -10.87 -8.67 3.98
CA ALA A 124 -11.70 -9.87 3.97
C ALA A 124 -11.89 -10.41 2.54
N ASP A 125 -10.83 -10.99 1.97
CA ASP A 125 -10.85 -11.58 0.62
C ASP A 125 -11.11 -13.09 0.63
N LYS A 126 -10.66 -13.80 1.68
CA LYS A 126 -10.76 -15.26 1.81
C LYS A 126 -11.30 -15.65 3.19
N PRO A 127 -11.85 -16.87 3.35
CA PRO A 127 -12.31 -17.36 4.66
C PRO A 127 -11.24 -17.27 5.76
N VAL A 128 -9.98 -17.58 5.43
CA VAL A 128 -8.85 -17.48 6.39
C VAL A 128 -8.58 -16.05 6.87
N ASP A 129 -8.92 -15.04 6.06
CA ASP A 129 -8.79 -13.64 6.49
C ASP A 129 -9.87 -13.29 7.52
N ILE A 130 -11.07 -13.87 7.40
CA ILE A 130 -12.17 -13.66 8.37
C ILE A 130 -11.78 -14.24 9.72
N GLU A 131 -11.24 -15.46 9.76
CA GLU A 131 -10.75 -16.09 11.01
C GLU A 131 -9.72 -15.21 11.72
N LEU A 132 -8.78 -14.64 10.96
CA LEU A 132 -7.77 -13.72 11.49
C LEU A 132 -8.41 -12.42 12.01
N ILE A 133 -9.34 -11.84 11.26
CA ILE A 133 -10.06 -10.62 11.65
C ILE A 133 -10.84 -10.84 12.94
N GLU A 134 -11.57 -11.96 13.06
CA GLU A 134 -12.32 -12.32 14.26
C GLU A 134 -11.42 -12.49 15.47
N ALA A 135 -10.27 -13.17 15.31
CA ALA A 135 -9.27 -13.30 16.36
C ALA A 135 -8.71 -11.94 16.82
N ILE A 136 -8.46 -11.02 15.89
CA ILE A 136 -8.03 -9.64 16.19
C ILE A 136 -9.10 -8.90 17.00
N PHE A 137 -10.37 -8.99 16.61
CA PHE A 137 -11.47 -8.35 17.33
C PHE A 137 -11.67 -8.95 18.73
N ALA A 138 -11.54 -10.27 18.87
CA ALA A 138 -11.63 -10.94 20.16
C ALA A 138 -10.52 -10.49 21.12
N ALA A 139 -9.27 -10.43 20.66
CA ALA A 139 -8.13 -9.96 21.46
C ALA A 139 -8.31 -8.50 21.93
N ARG A 140 -8.72 -7.60 21.02
CA ARG A 140 -8.96 -6.19 21.36
C ARG A 140 -10.07 -6.01 22.41
N ARG A 141 -11.10 -6.86 22.37
CA ARG A 141 -12.18 -6.83 23.36
C ARG A 141 -11.68 -7.26 24.73
N GLN A 142 -10.81 -8.26 24.79
CA GLN A 142 -10.20 -8.72 26.06
C GLN A 142 -9.32 -7.63 26.67
N ASP A 143 -8.48 -6.97 25.87
CA ASP A 143 -7.63 -5.85 26.33
C ASP A 143 -8.47 -4.69 26.88
N ALA A 144 -9.60 -4.38 26.23
CA ALA A 144 -10.51 -3.32 26.69
C ALA A 144 -11.22 -3.66 28.01
N ILE A 145 -11.44 -4.94 28.31
CA ILE A 145 -12.03 -5.40 29.58
C ILE A 145 -10.98 -5.45 30.70
N GLY A 146 -9.71 -5.68 30.36
CA GLY A 146 -8.61 -5.83 31.31
C GLY A 146 -7.94 -4.53 31.78
N GLN A 147 -8.28 -3.36 31.23
CA GLN A 147 -7.76 -2.09 31.70
C GLN A 147 -8.55 -1.60 32.93
N PRO A 148 -7.93 -1.41 34.11
CA PRO A 148 -8.61 -0.79 35.24
C PRO A 148 -8.96 0.67 34.90
N LEU A 149 -10.16 1.09 35.32
CA LEU A 149 -10.67 2.47 35.20
C LEU A 149 -9.74 3.50 35.84
#